data_AF-A0A158R3N8-F1
#
_entry.id   AF-A0A158R3N8-F1
#
_cell.length_a   1.000
_cell.length_b   1.000
_cell.length_c   1.000
_cell.angle_alpha   90.00
_cell.angle_beta   90.00
_cell.angle_gamma   90.00
#
_symmetry.space_group_name_H-M   'P 1'
#
loop_
_entity.id
_entity.type
_entity.pdbx_description
1 polymer ?
#
loop_
_entity_poly.entity_id
_entity_poly.type
_entity_poly.pdbx_seq_one_letter_code
_entity_poly.pdbx_strand_id
1 'polypeptide(L)'
;MTVSGSAKLAAELEKIAADECLQRDMQILPSNYMFEIPKTIWKIRSTCSKQVALQFPEGLIAYSGLIADILEKYTGCTTVIMGDVTYGACCVDDYTAKYLGCDLLVHYGHSCLVPIQNTEGVAMLYIFVSININISHLIDCIRANFSPPCRIALVTTVQFVTSLQAVRVSLEGSGYEIILPQCKPLSPGEILGCTSPRVGETCDAAMLVLFFFYFSESEECITFNVTV
;
A
#
# COMPACT_ATOMS: atom_id res chain seq x y z
N MET A 1 20.30 3.48 -25.47
CA MET A 1 19.05 4.19 -25.86
C MET A 1 18.01 4.02 -24.75
N THR A 2 17.99 4.80 -23.66
CA THR A 2 16.95 4.58 -22.61
C THR A 2 16.71 5.75 -21.64
N VAL A 3 17.18 6.98 -21.91
CA VAL A 3 16.83 8.14 -21.07
C VAL A 3 15.52 8.82 -21.53
N SER A 4 15.17 8.72 -22.82
CA SER A 4 13.99 9.41 -23.38
C SER A 4 12.65 8.69 -23.11
N GLY A 5 12.67 7.38 -22.86
CA GLY A 5 11.46 6.59 -22.60
C GLY A 5 10.86 6.89 -21.23
N SER A 6 11.66 6.87 -20.16
CA SER A 6 11.22 7.10 -18.78
C SER A 6 10.58 8.48 -18.59
N ALA A 7 11.16 9.52 -19.19
CA ALA A 7 10.64 10.89 -19.07
C ALA A 7 9.28 11.06 -19.77
N LYS A 8 9.11 10.40 -20.92
CA LYS A 8 7.84 10.42 -21.67
C LYS A 8 6.73 9.69 -20.93
N LEU A 9 7.06 8.59 -20.25
CA LEU A 9 6.12 7.82 -19.42
C LEU A 9 5.68 8.62 -18.17
N ALA A 10 6.62 9.30 -17.50
CA ALA A 10 6.29 10.14 -16.35
C ALA A 10 5.36 11.30 -16.73
N ALA A 11 5.63 11.97 -17.85
CA ALA A 11 4.79 13.07 -18.35
C ALA A 11 3.36 12.60 -18.71
N GLU A 12 3.21 11.39 -19.23
CA GLU A 12 1.89 10.82 -19.54
C GLU A 12 1.10 10.50 -18.26
N LEU A 13 1.76 9.94 -17.24
CA LEU A 13 1.16 9.70 -15.94
C LEU A 13 0.72 11.01 -15.27
N GLU A 14 1.56 12.05 -15.30
CA GLU A 14 1.22 13.38 -14.79
C GLU A 14 0.00 13.95 -15.51
N LYS A 15 -0.07 13.80 -16.83
CA LYS A 15 -1.24 14.23 -17.61
C LYS A 15 -2.52 13.51 -17.20
N ILE A 16 -2.45 12.20 -16.93
CA ILE A 16 -3.60 11.42 -16.44
C ILE A 16 -3.99 11.90 -15.03
N ALA A 17 -3.01 12.09 -14.15
CA ALA A 17 -3.24 12.54 -12.78
C ALA A 17 -3.80 13.98 -12.70
N ALA A 18 -3.54 14.81 -13.71
CA ALA A 18 -4.05 16.17 -13.83
C ALA A 18 -5.46 16.26 -14.49
N ASP A 19 -6.05 15.14 -14.90
CA ASP A 19 -7.41 15.14 -15.47
C ASP A 19 -8.46 15.50 -14.40
N GLU A 20 -9.09 16.66 -14.55
CA GLU A 20 -10.08 17.19 -13.59
C GLU A 20 -11.31 16.30 -13.45
N CYS A 21 -11.72 15.60 -14.52
CA CYS A 21 -12.84 14.68 -14.46
C CYS A 21 -12.46 13.46 -13.63
N LEU A 22 -11.26 12.91 -13.87
CA LEU A 22 -10.76 11.77 -13.10
C LEU A 22 -10.62 12.12 -11.62
N GLN A 23 -10.07 13.30 -11.32
CA GLN A 23 -9.94 13.77 -9.95
C GLN A 23 -11.30 13.87 -9.25
N ARG A 24 -12.34 14.35 -9.94
CA ARG A 24 -13.70 14.43 -9.40
C ARG A 24 -14.28 13.04 -9.14
N ASP A 25 -14.16 12.12 -10.10
CA ASP A 25 -14.67 10.75 -9.95
C ASP A 25 -13.98 10.01 -8.81
N MET A 26 -12.67 10.22 -8.62
CA MET A 26 -11.90 9.62 -7.52
C MET A 26 -12.32 10.10 -6.13
N GLN A 27 -13.07 11.22 -6.00
CA GLN A 27 -13.55 11.71 -4.69
C GLN A 27 -14.54 10.76 -4.01
N ILE A 28 -15.11 9.80 -4.75
CA ILE A 28 -15.97 8.76 -4.18
C ILE A 28 -15.18 7.72 -3.37
N LEU A 29 -13.87 7.59 -3.64
CA LEU A 29 -12.98 6.72 -2.91
C LEU A 29 -12.58 7.37 -1.59
N PRO A 30 -12.31 6.58 -0.53
CA PRO A 30 -11.92 7.13 0.76
C PRO A 30 -10.61 7.93 0.65
N SER A 31 -10.63 9.17 1.12
CA SER A 31 -9.53 10.13 0.95
C SER A 31 -8.25 9.75 1.69
N ASN A 32 -8.36 8.90 2.70
CA ASN A 32 -7.22 8.36 3.44
C ASN A 32 -6.54 7.18 2.74
N TYR A 33 -7.04 6.69 1.60
CA TYR A 33 -6.43 5.57 0.85
C TYR A 33 -5.90 6.02 -0.50
N MET A 34 -4.63 5.71 -0.76
CA MET A 34 -3.97 6.05 -2.03
C MET A 34 -4.00 4.85 -2.99
N PHE A 35 -5.07 4.72 -3.77
CA PHE A 35 -5.24 3.64 -4.76
C PHE A 35 -4.44 3.82 -6.07
N GLU A 36 -3.71 4.92 -6.24
CA GLU A 36 -2.90 5.21 -7.45
C GLU A 36 -3.65 4.93 -8.78
N ILE A 37 -4.93 5.30 -8.88
CA ILE A 37 -5.76 5.07 -10.07
C ILE A 37 -5.11 5.58 -11.37
N PRO A 38 -4.47 6.78 -11.41
CA PRO A 38 -3.76 7.24 -12.61
C PRO A 38 -2.69 6.27 -13.12
N LYS A 39 -1.98 5.61 -12.21
CA LYS A 39 -0.94 4.62 -12.55
C LYS A 39 -1.53 3.36 -13.15
N THR A 40 -2.70 2.94 -12.64
CA THR A 40 -3.44 1.80 -13.19
C THR A 40 -3.95 2.11 -14.60
N ILE A 41 -4.55 3.29 -14.80
CA ILE A 41 -4.98 3.76 -16.13
C ILE A 41 -3.80 3.81 -17.11
N TRP A 42 -2.68 4.41 -16.68
CA TRP A 42 -1.46 4.48 -17.49
C TRP A 42 -0.99 3.08 -17.88
N LYS A 43 -0.96 2.13 -16.94
CA LYS A 43 -0.53 0.76 -17.21
C LYS A 43 -1.43 0.10 -18.26
N ILE A 44 -2.76 0.13 -18.07
CA ILE A 44 -3.74 -0.43 -19.00
C ILE A 44 -3.54 0.13 -20.41
N ARG A 45 -3.35 1.44 -20.55
CA ARG A 45 -3.11 2.10 -21.85
C ARG A 45 -1.79 1.68 -22.46
N SER A 46 -0.71 1.65 -21.68
CA SER A 46 0.63 1.30 -22.15
C SER A 46 0.77 -0.16 -22.59
N THR A 47 0.00 -1.08 -21.98
CA THR A 47 -0.04 -2.50 -22.34
C THR A 47 -1.15 -2.82 -23.34
N CYS A 48 -1.95 -1.82 -23.76
CA CYS A 48 -3.11 -1.99 -24.62
C CYS A 48 -4.11 -3.06 -24.10
N SER A 49 -4.17 -3.25 -22.77
CA SER A 49 -4.97 -4.29 -22.13
C SER A 49 -6.46 -4.07 -22.35
N LYS A 50 -7.16 -5.12 -22.77
CA LYS A 50 -8.61 -5.12 -23.01
C LYS A 50 -9.37 -5.78 -21.88
N GLN A 51 -8.81 -6.83 -21.28
CA GLN A 51 -9.41 -7.48 -20.12
C GLN A 51 -8.45 -7.40 -18.93
N VAL A 52 -8.93 -6.86 -17.81
CA VAL A 52 -8.10 -6.49 -16.66
C VAL A 52 -8.64 -7.15 -15.39
N ALA A 53 -7.86 -8.07 -14.82
CA ALA A 53 -8.15 -8.68 -13.53
C ALA A 53 -7.79 -7.70 -12.40
N LEU A 54 -8.70 -7.53 -11.44
CA LEU A 54 -8.50 -6.71 -10.25
C LEU A 54 -8.54 -7.63 -9.01
N GLN A 55 -7.42 -7.72 -8.31
CA GLN A 55 -7.28 -8.54 -7.11
C GLN A 55 -7.10 -7.64 -5.88
N PHE A 56 -7.94 -7.87 -4.87
CA PHE A 56 -7.97 -7.08 -3.64
C PHE A 56 -7.87 -7.99 -2.40
N PRO A 57 -7.21 -7.55 -1.33
CA PRO A 57 -7.43 -8.12 -0.01
C PRO A 57 -8.86 -7.80 0.47
N GLU A 58 -9.33 -8.58 1.44
CA GLU A 58 -10.68 -8.49 1.99
C GLU A 58 -11.07 -7.07 2.43
N GLY A 59 -10.15 -6.34 3.09
CA GLY A 59 -10.39 -4.98 3.54
C GLY A 59 -10.54 -3.93 2.42
N LEU A 60 -10.17 -4.25 1.17
CA LEU A 60 -10.24 -3.33 0.03
C LEU A 60 -11.27 -3.75 -1.03
N ILE A 61 -11.80 -4.98 -0.97
CA ILE A 61 -12.74 -5.49 -1.97
C ILE A 61 -14.04 -4.68 -2.03
N ALA A 62 -14.42 -4.02 -0.93
CA ALA A 62 -15.56 -3.12 -0.88
C ALA A 62 -15.45 -1.95 -1.89
N TYR A 63 -14.23 -1.56 -2.28
CA TYR A 63 -13.98 -0.50 -3.26
C TYR A 63 -13.82 -1.02 -4.69
N SER A 64 -13.85 -2.34 -4.90
CA SER A 64 -13.56 -2.97 -6.19
C SER A 64 -14.47 -2.48 -7.32
N GLY A 65 -15.79 -2.39 -7.08
CA GLY A 65 -16.76 -1.93 -8.09
C GLY A 65 -16.55 -0.46 -8.48
N LEU A 66 -16.29 0.42 -7.51
CA LEU A 66 -16.01 1.84 -7.78
C LEU A 66 -14.73 2.00 -8.60
N ILE A 67 -13.68 1.26 -8.25
CA ILE A 67 -12.42 1.25 -8.98
C ILE A 67 -12.63 0.70 -10.39
N ALA A 68 -13.36 -0.40 -10.54
CA ALA A 68 -13.72 -0.99 -11.82
C ALA A 68 -14.42 0.03 -12.74
N ASP A 69 -15.50 0.66 -12.26
CA ASP A 69 -16.26 1.66 -13.03
C ASP A 69 -15.37 2.81 -13.52
N ILE A 70 -14.48 3.32 -12.66
CA ILE A 70 -13.52 4.36 -13.04
C ILE A 70 -12.57 3.83 -14.12
N LEU A 71 -11.95 2.66 -13.92
CA LEU A 71 -11.01 2.11 -14.90
C LEU A 71 -11.66 1.86 -16.25
N GLU A 72 -12.86 1.27 -16.29
CA GLU A 72 -13.61 1.03 -17.52
C GLU A 72 -13.96 2.34 -18.22
N LYS A 73 -14.44 3.36 -17.48
CA LYS A 73 -14.76 4.68 -18.03
C LYS A 73 -13.56 5.35 -18.71
N TYR A 74 -12.38 5.30 -18.10
CA TYR A 74 -11.20 6.03 -18.59
C TYR A 74 -10.30 5.25 -19.56
N THR A 75 -10.52 3.94 -19.71
CA THR A 75 -9.68 3.08 -20.57
C THR A 75 -10.45 2.30 -21.62
N GLY A 76 -11.75 2.09 -21.44
CA GLY A 76 -12.57 1.22 -22.27
C GLY A 76 -12.18 -0.27 -22.16
N CYS A 77 -11.43 -0.67 -21.13
CA CYS A 77 -11.21 -2.07 -20.83
C CYS A 77 -12.47 -2.69 -20.20
N THR A 78 -12.50 -4.02 -20.12
CA THR A 78 -13.43 -4.79 -19.29
C THR A 78 -12.68 -5.29 -18.07
N THR A 79 -13.25 -5.06 -16.89
CA THR A 79 -12.65 -5.50 -15.63
C THR A 79 -13.23 -6.83 -15.17
N VAL A 80 -12.41 -7.60 -14.47
CA VAL A 80 -12.80 -8.86 -13.81
C VAL A 80 -12.36 -8.76 -12.36
N ILE A 81 -13.32 -8.69 -11.44
CA ILE A 81 -13.02 -8.63 -10.00
C ILE A 81 -12.76 -10.05 -9.51
N MET A 82 -11.55 -10.30 -8.99
CA MET A 82 -11.16 -11.60 -8.46
C MET A 82 -11.79 -11.79 -7.08
N GLY A 83 -12.64 -12.83 -6.95
CA GLY A 83 -13.38 -13.11 -5.72
C GLY A 83 -12.64 -13.97 -4.69
N ASP A 84 -11.48 -14.53 -5.06
CA ASP A 84 -10.70 -15.38 -4.18
C ASP A 84 -9.99 -14.58 -3.08
N VAL A 85 -9.89 -15.20 -1.90
CA VAL A 85 -9.30 -14.55 -0.73
C VAL A 85 -7.81 -14.31 -0.95
N THR A 86 -7.42 -13.04 -0.87
CA THR A 86 -6.04 -12.61 -1.05
C THR A 86 -5.44 -12.20 0.30
N TYR A 87 -4.60 -13.07 0.88
CA TYR A 87 -3.96 -12.83 2.18
C TYR A 87 -2.68 -11.99 2.11
N GLY A 88 -2.11 -11.82 0.93
CA GLY A 88 -0.83 -11.15 0.75
C GLY A 88 -0.33 -11.21 -0.70
N ALA A 89 0.83 -10.61 -0.96
CA ALA A 89 1.51 -10.72 -2.23
C ALA A 89 2.04 -12.13 -2.54
N CYS A 90 1.98 -13.06 -1.58
CA CYS A 90 2.23 -14.49 -1.84
C CYS A 90 1.04 -15.22 -2.48
N CYS A 91 -0.13 -14.58 -2.55
CA CYS A 91 -1.38 -15.15 -3.09
C CYS A 91 -1.79 -14.47 -4.40
N VAL A 92 -0.81 -14.11 -5.23
CA VAL A 92 -1.09 -13.48 -6.53
C VAL A 92 -1.67 -14.53 -7.47
N ASP A 93 -2.85 -14.26 -8.02
CA ASP A 93 -3.62 -15.24 -8.79
C ASP A 93 -3.50 -15.00 -10.31
N ASP A 94 -2.27 -15.11 -10.81
CA ASP A 94 -1.94 -14.93 -12.22
C ASP A 94 -2.43 -16.09 -13.10
N TYR A 95 -2.45 -17.31 -12.57
CA TYR A 95 -2.99 -18.48 -13.27
C TYR A 95 -4.47 -18.33 -13.61
N THR A 96 -5.31 -17.91 -12.65
CA THR A 96 -6.74 -17.70 -12.90
C THR A 96 -6.97 -16.50 -13.81
N ALA A 97 -6.24 -15.40 -13.60
CA ALA A 97 -6.31 -14.24 -14.50
C ALA A 97 -6.00 -14.64 -15.95
N LYS A 98 -4.96 -15.46 -16.15
CA LYS A 98 -4.61 -16.01 -17.48
C LYS A 98 -5.72 -16.89 -18.04
N TYR A 99 -6.28 -17.79 -17.23
CA TYR A 99 -7.34 -18.70 -17.65
C TYR A 99 -8.61 -17.95 -18.07
N LEU A 100 -8.92 -16.84 -17.40
CA LEU A 100 -10.05 -15.98 -17.75
C LEU A 100 -9.80 -15.13 -19.02
N GLY A 101 -8.55 -15.09 -19.51
CA GLY A 101 -8.17 -14.34 -20.70
C GLY A 101 -7.78 -12.88 -20.42
N CYS A 102 -7.40 -12.56 -19.18
CA CYS A 102 -6.98 -11.22 -18.81
C CYS A 102 -5.58 -10.89 -19.34
N ASP A 103 -5.41 -9.67 -19.85
CA ASP A 103 -4.12 -9.17 -20.34
C ASP A 103 -3.26 -8.57 -19.21
N LEU A 104 -3.91 -8.11 -18.14
CA LEU A 104 -3.29 -7.44 -17.01
C LEU A 104 -3.96 -7.88 -15.70
N LEU A 105 -3.16 -8.19 -14.70
CA LEU A 105 -3.56 -8.37 -13.31
C LEU A 105 -3.06 -7.19 -12.46
N VAL A 106 -3.98 -6.48 -11.83
CA VAL A 106 -3.70 -5.41 -10.87
C VAL A 106 -3.92 -5.95 -9.46
N HIS A 107 -2.84 -6.06 -8.69
CA HIS A 107 -2.84 -6.54 -7.31
C HIS A 107 -2.73 -5.37 -6.34
N TYR A 108 -3.79 -5.11 -5.58
CA TYR A 108 -3.85 -4.02 -4.61
C TYR A 108 -3.42 -4.44 -3.20
N GLY A 109 -2.83 -3.51 -2.44
CA GLY A 109 -2.67 -3.56 -0.98
C GLY A 109 -1.38 -4.20 -0.45
N HIS A 110 -0.54 -4.82 -1.28
CA HIS A 110 0.64 -5.57 -0.81
C HIS A 110 1.94 -5.23 -1.55
N SER A 111 3.05 -5.26 -0.81
CA SER A 111 4.43 -5.17 -1.32
C SER A 111 4.70 -6.18 -2.43
N CYS A 112 5.48 -5.79 -3.45
CA CYS A 112 5.76 -6.63 -4.62
C CYS A 112 6.81 -7.68 -4.25
N LEU A 113 6.37 -8.77 -3.62
CA LEU A 113 7.26 -9.85 -3.15
C LEU A 113 7.53 -10.89 -4.24
N VAL A 114 6.62 -11.06 -5.20
CA VAL A 114 6.77 -12.02 -6.30
C VAL A 114 7.31 -11.30 -7.54
N PRO A 115 8.38 -11.80 -8.17
CA PRO A 115 8.93 -11.19 -9.37
C PRO A 115 7.92 -11.13 -10.52
N ILE A 116 7.64 -9.91 -11.01
CA ILE A 116 6.74 -9.64 -12.15
C ILE A 116 7.21 -10.33 -13.45
N GLN A 117 8.48 -10.71 -13.53
CA GLN A 117 9.06 -11.34 -14.74
C GLN A 117 8.69 -12.82 -14.90
N ASN A 118 8.06 -13.42 -13.89
CA ASN A 118 7.71 -14.84 -13.88
C ASN A 118 6.27 -15.11 -14.35
N THR A 119 5.49 -14.07 -14.67
CA THR A 119 4.07 -14.20 -15.03
C THR A 119 3.95 -14.40 -16.53
N GLU A 120 3.86 -15.65 -16.98
CA GLU A 120 3.77 -15.97 -18.40
C GLU A 120 2.38 -15.67 -18.96
N GLY A 121 2.26 -14.66 -19.82
CA GLY A 121 1.06 -14.39 -20.60
C GLY A 121 0.05 -13.44 -19.96
N VAL A 122 0.34 -12.88 -18.78
CA VAL A 122 -0.44 -11.82 -18.13
C VAL A 122 0.53 -10.77 -17.60
N ALA A 123 0.31 -9.50 -17.95
CA ALA A 123 1.07 -8.41 -17.36
C ALA A 123 0.66 -8.21 -15.89
N MET A 124 1.57 -7.72 -15.05
CA MET A 124 1.28 -7.50 -13.63
C MET A 124 1.54 -6.05 -13.22
N LEU A 125 0.70 -5.54 -12.33
CA LEU A 125 0.86 -4.26 -11.65
C LEU A 125 0.54 -4.41 -10.16
N TYR A 126 1.48 -4.04 -9.31
CA TYR A 126 1.25 -3.90 -7.88
C TYR A 126 0.92 -2.46 -7.53
N ILE A 127 -0.11 -2.28 -6.70
CA ILE A 127 -0.49 -1.01 -6.08
C ILE A 127 -0.45 -1.20 -4.57
N PHE A 128 0.48 -0.52 -3.88
CA PHE A 128 0.72 -0.76 -2.45
C PHE A 128 -0.41 -0.28 -1.53
N VAL A 129 -1.22 0.68 -1.99
CA VAL A 129 -2.29 1.33 -1.21
C VAL A 129 -1.79 1.82 0.15
N SER A 130 -1.20 3.02 0.16
CA SER A 130 -0.85 3.70 1.41
C SER A 130 -2.12 4.22 2.08
N ILE A 131 -2.25 4.00 3.39
CA ILE A 131 -3.34 4.49 4.22
C ILE A 131 -2.79 5.56 5.16
N ASN A 132 -3.36 6.76 5.08
CA ASN A 132 -3.00 7.86 5.96
C ASN A 132 -3.68 7.70 7.32
N ILE A 133 -2.90 7.89 8.38
CA ILE A 133 -3.37 7.94 9.77
C ILE A 133 -3.00 9.28 10.40
N ASN A 134 -3.69 9.63 11.50
CA ASN A 134 -3.42 10.85 12.24
C ASN A 134 -2.05 10.80 12.95
N ILE A 135 -1.06 11.45 12.34
CA ILE A 135 0.33 11.50 12.83
C ILE A 135 0.43 12.16 14.20
N SER A 136 -0.31 13.26 14.44
CA SER A 136 -0.32 13.93 15.74
C SER A 136 -0.83 13.02 16.85
N HIS A 137 -1.91 12.29 16.58
CA HIS A 137 -2.47 11.36 17.56
C HIS A 137 -1.47 10.24 17.89
N LEU A 138 -0.80 9.67 16.88
CA LEU A 138 0.22 8.65 17.10
C LEU A 138 1.40 9.18 17.93
N ILE A 139 1.83 10.43 17.70
CA ILE A 139 2.86 11.08 18.52
C ILE A 139 2.40 11.26 19.97
N ASP A 140 1.15 11.68 20.19
CA ASP A 140 0.61 11.84 21.53
C ASP A 140 0.51 10.49 22.27
N CYS A 141 0.14 9.42 21.56
CA CYS A 141 0.20 8.05 22.09
C CYS A 141 1.64 7.66 22.50
N ILE A 142 2.65 7.96 21.68
CA ILE A 142 4.05 7.69 22.03
C ILE A 142 4.44 8.45 23.31
N ARG A 143 4.11 9.74 23.39
CA ARG A 143 4.42 10.58 24.56
C ARG A 143 3.68 10.16 25.83
N ALA A 144 2.47 9.61 25.69
CA ALA A 144 1.69 9.12 26.82
C ALA A 144 2.24 7.81 27.39
N ASN A 145 2.92 6.99 26.57
CA ASN A 145 3.39 5.66 26.95
C ASN A 145 4.90 5.60 27.27
N PHE A 146 5.70 6.50 26.70
CA PHE A 146 7.16 6.47 26.82
C PHE A 146 7.68 7.83 27.30
N SER A 147 8.65 7.82 28.22
CA SER A 147 9.32 9.04 28.71
C SER A 147 10.72 9.15 28.12
N PRO A 148 11.17 10.32 27.62
CA PRO A 148 12.50 10.49 27.07
C PRO A 148 13.58 10.57 28.17
N PRO A 149 14.84 10.15 27.90
CA PRO A 149 15.32 9.56 26.66
C PRO A 149 14.87 8.11 26.49
N CYS A 150 14.38 7.75 25.30
CA CYS A 150 13.86 6.40 25.02
C CYS A 150 14.08 6.02 23.56
N ARG A 151 14.51 4.78 23.32
CA ARG A 151 14.73 4.17 22.01
C ARG A 151 13.59 3.24 21.69
N ILE A 152 12.81 3.58 20.68
CA ILE A 152 11.57 2.90 20.34
C ILE A 152 11.70 2.29 18.95
N ALA A 153 11.54 0.97 18.85
CA ALA A 153 11.40 0.30 17.57
C ALA A 153 9.94 0.43 17.09
N LEU A 154 9.71 1.14 15.98
CA LEU A 154 8.39 1.20 15.35
C LEU A 154 8.31 0.22 14.18
N VAL A 155 7.28 -0.62 14.20
CA VAL A 155 6.97 -1.58 13.14
C VAL A 155 5.50 -1.52 12.75
N THR A 156 5.19 -1.84 11.48
CA THR A 156 3.85 -1.79 10.91
C THR A 156 3.77 -2.65 9.64
N THR A 157 2.60 -2.72 9.00
CA THR A 157 2.42 -3.33 7.68
C THR A 157 2.62 -2.32 6.55
N VAL A 158 2.81 -2.80 5.32
CA VAL A 158 3.10 -1.95 4.14
C VAL A 158 2.17 -0.74 4.00
N GLN A 159 0.90 -0.83 4.41
CA GLN A 159 -0.08 0.24 4.23
C GLN A 159 0.25 1.51 5.03
N PHE A 160 1.02 1.41 6.13
CA PHE A 160 1.28 2.55 7.03
C PHE A 160 2.76 2.95 7.11
N VAL A 161 3.66 2.33 6.34
CA VAL A 161 5.10 2.59 6.40
C VAL A 161 5.44 4.06 6.18
N THR A 162 4.70 4.75 5.30
CA THR A 162 4.85 6.19 5.04
C THR A 162 4.59 7.03 6.30
N SER A 163 3.58 6.66 7.08
CA SER A 163 3.24 7.35 8.33
C SER A 163 4.30 7.16 9.42
N LEU A 164 4.93 5.97 9.50
CA LEU A 164 6.03 5.74 10.43
C LEU A 164 7.25 6.60 10.12
N GLN A 165 7.57 6.79 8.83
CA GLN A 165 8.65 7.70 8.43
C GLN A 165 8.34 9.14 8.86
N ALA A 166 7.09 9.59 8.68
CA ALA A 166 6.68 10.92 9.12
C ALA A 166 6.75 11.10 10.64
N VAL A 167 6.35 10.09 11.42
CA VAL A 167 6.49 10.10 12.89
C VAL A 167 7.94 10.16 13.32
N ARG A 168 8.81 9.34 12.71
CA ARG A 168 10.25 9.35 12.99
C ARG A 168 10.82 10.75 12.82
N VAL A 169 10.58 11.39 11.67
CA VAL A 169 11.04 12.75 11.38
C VAL A 169 10.47 13.76 12.39
N SER A 170 9.18 13.64 12.73
CA SER A 170 8.51 14.56 13.65
C SER A 170 9.01 14.47 15.10
N LEU A 171 9.59 13.34 15.50
CA LEU A 171 10.13 13.10 16.83
C LEU A 171 11.64 13.37 16.93
N GLU A 172 12.31 13.74 15.85
CA GLU A 172 13.74 14.09 15.88
C GLU A 172 14.01 15.24 16.87
N GLY A 173 15.03 15.09 17.70
CA GLY A 173 15.41 16.09 18.71
C GLY A 173 14.50 16.17 19.95
N SER A 174 13.44 15.36 20.03
CA SER A 174 12.51 15.35 21.19
C SER A 174 12.91 14.37 22.30
N GLY A 175 14.09 13.75 22.19
CA GLY A 175 14.59 12.76 23.15
C GLY A 175 14.13 11.32 22.90
N TYR A 176 13.24 11.12 21.91
CA TYR A 176 12.91 9.77 21.41
C TYR A 176 13.82 9.42 20.23
N GLU A 177 14.46 8.26 20.29
CA GLU A 177 15.20 7.69 19.17
C GLU A 177 14.33 6.64 18.50
N ILE A 178 13.80 6.97 17.32
CA ILE A 178 12.92 6.06 16.57
C ILE A 178 13.75 5.17 15.65
N ILE A 179 13.68 3.86 15.91
CA ILE A 179 14.33 2.81 15.14
C ILE A 179 13.28 2.15 14.24
N LEU A 180 13.58 2.05 12.94
CA LEU A 180 12.73 1.37 11.96
C LEU A 180 13.46 0.12 11.47
N PRO A 181 13.31 -1.02 12.17
CA PRO A 181 14.05 -2.23 11.83
C PRO A 181 13.59 -2.76 10.46
N GLN A 182 14.49 -3.41 9.72
CA GLN A 182 14.22 -3.83 8.35
C GLN A 182 14.71 -5.26 8.10
N CYS A 183 13.86 -6.07 7.49
CA CYS A 183 14.24 -7.36 6.90
C CYS A 183 14.06 -7.25 5.38
N LYS A 184 15.16 -7.27 4.61
CA LYS A 184 15.06 -7.18 3.14
C LYS A 184 14.30 -8.39 2.58
N PRO A 185 13.43 -8.21 1.57
CA PRO A 185 13.26 -7.02 0.73
C PRO A 185 12.26 -5.98 1.26
N LEU A 186 11.71 -6.14 2.47
CA LEU A 186 10.69 -5.25 3.02
C LEU A 186 11.23 -3.84 3.29
N SER A 187 10.34 -2.86 3.33
CA SER A 187 10.64 -1.47 3.66
C SER A 187 11.05 -1.31 5.13
N PRO A 188 11.81 -0.26 5.51
CA PRO A 188 12.12 -0.01 6.91
C PRO A 188 10.87 0.18 7.76
N GLY A 189 10.77 -0.58 8.86
CA GLY A 189 9.59 -0.64 9.73
C GLY A 189 8.48 -1.56 9.23
N GLU A 190 8.61 -2.17 8.05
CA GLU A 190 7.61 -3.11 7.52
C GLU A 190 7.80 -4.53 8.09
N ILE A 191 6.69 -5.14 8.51
CA ILE A 191 6.62 -6.53 8.95
C ILE A 191 5.51 -7.29 8.22
N LEU A 192 5.71 -8.60 8.11
CA LEU A 192 4.72 -9.57 7.64
C LEU A 192 4.60 -10.70 8.67
N GLY A 193 3.48 -11.42 8.66
CA GLY A 193 3.31 -12.59 9.53
C GLY A 193 4.39 -13.67 9.32
N CYS A 194 4.93 -13.78 8.10
CA CYS A 194 5.99 -14.74 7.75
C CYS A 194 7.42 -14.16 7.83
N THR A 195 7.57 -12.84 7.92
CA THR A 195 8.87 -12.15 7.84
C THR A 195 8.86 -10.93 8.73
N SER A 196 9.62 -10.97 9.83
CA SER A 196 9.78 -9.86 10.76
C SER A 196 11.27 -9.62 11.05
N PRO A 197 11.73 -8.37 11.14
CA PRO A 197 13.09 -8.09 11.58
C PRO A 197 13.25 -8.44 13.06
N ARG A 198 14.50 -8.71 13.45
CA ARG A 198 14.86 -8.83 14.86
C ARG A 198 15.04 -7.43 15.44
N VAL A 199 14.39 -7.18 16.57
CA VAL A 199 14.62 -5.97 17.38
C VAL A 199 15.82 -6.28 18.29
N GLY A 200 16.85 -5.44 18.24
CA GLY A 200 18.06 -5.64 19.05
C GLY A 200 17.83 -5.30 20.53
N GLU A 201 18.67 -5.85 21.41
CA GLU A 201 18.65 -5.59 22.87
C GLU A 201 18.90 -4.12 23.25
N THR A 202 19.26 -3.28 22.27
CA THR A 202 19.45 -1.84 22.43
C THR A 202 18.15 -1.05 22.30
N CYS A 203 16.99 -1.68 22.16
CA CYS A 203 15.70 -0.98 22.15
C CYS A 203 15.07 -1.04 23.54
N ASP A 204 14.53 0.09 24.01
CA ASP A 204 13.87 0.14 25.32
C ASP A 204 12.40 -0.32 25.21
N ALA A 205 11.81 -0.21 24.01
CA ALA A 205 10.48 -0.74 23.68
C ALA A 205 10.31 -1.04 22.18
N ALA A 206 9.36 -1.92 21.86
CA ALA A 206 8.86 -2.15 20.51
C ALA A 206 7.36 -1.81 20.45
N MET A 207 6.97 -0.99 19.48
CA MET A 207 5.59 -0.59 19.26
C MET A 207 5.15 -1.00 17.85
N LEU A 208 4.10 -1.81 17.81
CA LEU A 208 3.43 -2.23 16.59
C LEU A 208 2.28 -1.27 16.30
N VAL A 209 2.37 -0.56 15.18
CA VAL A 209 1.31 0.33 14.69
C VAL A 209 0.46 -0.46 13.70
N LEU A 210 -0.78 -0.76 14.09
CA LEU A 210 -1.77 -1.37 13.23
C LEU A 210 -3.08 -0.62 13.36
N PHE A 211 -3.88 -0.64 12.29
CA PHE A 211 -5.24 -0.15 12.33
C PHE A 211 -6.19 -1.35 12.26
N PHE A 212 -7.02 -1.52 13.29
CA PHE A 212 -8.09 -2.51 13.27
C PHE A 212 -9.37 -1.84 12.79
N PHE A 213 -9.92 -2.32 11.68
CA PHE A 213 -11.29 -1.99 11.26
C PHE A 213 -12.28 -2.69 12.21
N TYR A 214 -12.47 -2.14 13.40
CA TYR A 214 -13.73 -2.35 14.11
C TYR A 214 -14.71 -1.29 13.62
N PHE A 215 -15.95 -1.72 13.35
CA PHE A 215 -17.11 -0.91 12.93
C PHE A 215 -17.52 0.14 14.00
N SER A 216 -16.58 0.98 14.44
CA SER A 216 -16.74 2.05 15.43
C SER A 216 -16.08 3.30 14.86
N GLU A 217 -16.81 4.43 14.86
CA GLU A 217 -16.38 5.73 14.33
C GLU A 217 -15.16 6.37 15.05
N SER A 218 -14.42 5.59 15.85
CA SER A 218 -13.27 6.03 16.62
C SER A 218 -11.97 5.46 16.02
N GLU A 219 -11.08 6.34 15.54
CA GLU A 219 -9.69 6.00 15.24
C GLU A 219 -8.97 5.58 16.53
N GLU A 220 -9.04 4.31 16.92
CA GLU A 220 -8.32 3.81 18.09
C GLU A 220 -6.95 3.25 17.69
N CYS A 221 -5.89 3.95 18.11
CA CYS A 221 -4.52 3.43 18.01
C CYS A 221 -4.28 2.43 19.15
N ILE A 222 -4.42 1.13 18.87
CA ILE A 222 -4.15 0.10 19.87
C ILE A 222 -2.63 -0.04 20.01
N THR A 223 -2.10 0.40 21.15
CA THR A 223 -0.69 0.25 21.50
C THR A 223 -0.51 -1.12 22.16
N PHE A 224 0.13 -2.07 21.46
CA PHE A 224 0.60 -3.30 22.10
C PHE A 224 2.00 -3.05 22.67
N ASN A 225 2.09 -2.88 23.99
CA ASN A 225 3.36 -2.89 24.69
C ASN A 225 3.87 -4.33 24.74
N VAL A 226 4.76 -4.70 23.81
CA VAL A 226 5.60 -5.88 23.97
C VAL A 226 6.88 -5.39 24.63
N THR A 227 6.95 -5.52 25.96
CA THR A 227 8.21 -5.38 26.68
C THR A 227 9.08 -6.57 26.30
N VAL A 228 10.23 -6.29 25.68
CA VAL A 228 11.22 -7.31 25.27
C VAL A 228 12.06 -7.70 26.47
#